data_AF-A0A150KE26-F1
#
_entry.id   AF-A0A150KE26-F1
#
_cell.length_a   1.000
_cell.length_b   1.000
_cell.length_c   1.000
_cell.angle_alpha   90.00
_cell.angle_beta   90.00
_cell.angle_gamma   90.00
#
_symmetry.space_group_name_H-M   'P 1'
#
loop_
_entity.id
_entity.type
_entity.pdbx_description
1 polymer ?
#
loop_
_entity_poly.entity_id
_entity_poly.type
_entity_poly.pdbx_seq_one_letter_code
_entity_poly.pdbx_strand_id
1 'polypeptide(L)'
;MEKILLYAEIRDSYRKVFFYYYTFINKEPVYSLEIPIKFDIDESYFEELENELYDLFSELQSEFDKQQQDKWTNLTYILEHTGKMKVKLGYEDLSQIDPVEKQEQWEATYLK
;
A
#
# COMPACT_ATOMS: atom_id res chain seq x y z
N MET A 1 0.46 -12.62 13.57
CA MET A 1 1.80 -12.39 13.00
C MET A 1 1.90 -10.91 12.75
N GLU A 2 2.80 -10.23 13.46
CA GLU A 2 3.01 -8.79 13.31
C GLU A 2 3.64 -8.51 11.94
N LYS A 3 2.86 -7.82 11.10
CA LYS A 3 3.28 -7.41 9.76
C LYS A 3 2.52 -6.16 9.33
N ILE A 4 3.10 -5.43 8.41
CA ILE A 4 2.41 -4.45 7.57
C ILE A 4 2.19 -5.09 6.21
N LEU A 5 0.98 -4.95 5.69
CA LEU A 5 0.59 -5.33 4.35
C LEU A 5 0.15 -4.06 3.63
N LEU A 6 0.92 -3.65 2.64
CA LEU A 6 0.71 -2.41 1.91
C LEU A 6 0.43 -2.72 0.44
N TYR A 7 -0.51 -1.97 -0.12
CA TYR A 7 -0.79 -1.91 -1.54
C TYR A 7 -0.47 -0.53 -2.07
N ALA A 8 0.11 -0.47 -3.26
CA ALA A 8 0.26 0.78 -4.02
C ALA A 8 -0.03 0.52 -5.49
N GLU A 9 -0.84 1.37 -6.11
CA GLU A 9 -1.14 1.40 -7.54
C GLU A 9 -0.84 2.80 -8.06
N ILE A 10 0.01 2.89 -9.07
CA ILE A 10 0.46 4.17 -9.64
C ILE A 10 0.35 4.08 -11.16
N ARG A 11 -0.47 4.98 -11.71
CA ARG A 11 -0.70 5.16 -13.15
C ARG A 11 -0.84 6.66 -13.43
N ASP A 12 -0.66 7.08 -14.68
CA ASP A 12 -0.56 8.49 -15.09
C ASP A 12 -1.65 9.42 -14.51
N SER A 13 -2.88 8.93 -14.36
CA SER A 13 -4.02 9.70 -13.81
C SER A 13 -4.70 9.03 -12.61
N TYR A 14 -4.08 8.01 -12.02
CA TYR A 14 -4.67 7.24 -10.92
C TYR A 14 -3.60 6.83 -9.92
N ARG A 15 -3.86 7.13 -8.65
CA ARG A 15 -3.05 6.68 -7.53
C ARG A 15 -3.92 6.09 -6.44
N LYS A 16 -3.44 5.01 -5.83
CA LYS A 16 -4.04 4.44 -4.62
C LYS A 16 -2.95 3.80 -3.79
N VAL A 17 -2.76 4.27 -2.56
CA VAL A 17 -1.87 3.65 -1.58
C VAL A 17 -2.68 3.41 -0.32
N PHE A 18 -2.58 2.23 0.26
CA PHE A 18 -3.16 1.95 1.56
C PHE A 18 -2.42 0.79 2.21
N PHE A 19 -2.56 0.66 3.53
CA PHE A 19 -2.01 -0.48 4.23
C PHE A 19 -2.87 -0.94 5.39
N TYR A 20 -2.60 -2.16 5.79
CA TYR A 20 -3.11 -2.81 6.98
C TYR A 20 -1.95 -3.20 7.88
N TYR A 21 -2.12 -3.04 9.19
CA TYR A 21 -1.12 -3.45 10.16
C TYR A 21 -1.73 -4.29 11.28
N TYR A 22 -0.95 -5.24 11.78
CA TYR A 22 -1.34 -6.09 12.91
C TYR A 22 -0.68 -5.55 14.19
N THR A 23 -1.47 -5.38 15.24
CA THR A 23 -0.95 -5.00 16.56
C THR A 23 -0.57 -6.24 17.37
N PHE A 24 0.20 -6.04 18.44
CA PHE A 24 0.54 -7.11 19.39
C PHE A 24 -0.68 -7.65 20.16
N ILE A 25 -1.75 -6.86 20.24
CA ILE A 25 -2.91 -7.14 21.09
C ILE A 25 -4.03 -7.78 20.27
N ASN A 26 -4.29 -7.28 19.05
CA ASN A 26 -5.38 -7.72 18.19
C ASN A 26 -4.86 -8.58 17.04
N LYS A 27 -5.53 -9.71 16.82
CA LYS A 27 -5.27 -10.58 15.66
C LYS A 27 -5.88 -10.05 14.36
N GLU A 28 -6.83 -9.11 14.46
CA GLU A 28 -7.45 -8.45 13.32
C GLU A 28 -6.53 -7.35 12.76
N PRO A 29 -6.42 -7.24 11.43
CA PRO A 29 -5.70 -6.14 10.80
C PRO A 29 -6.44 -4.82 11.04
N VAL A 30 -5.69 -3.75 11.26
CA VAL A 30 -6.22 -2.38 11.36
C VAL A 30 -5.94 -1.65 10.06
N TYR A 31 -6.96 -0.98 9.52
CA TYR A 31 -6.81 -0.20 8.31
C TYR A 31 -6.09 1.12 8.60
N SER A 32 -5.17 1.52 7.72
CA SER A 32 -4.34 2.73 7.89
C SER A 32 -5.15 4.00 8.19
N LEU A 33 -6.30 4.20 7.54
CA LEU A 33 -7.15 5.38 7.77
C LEU A 33 -7.83 5.42 9.14
N GLU A 34 -7.78 4.33 9.92
CA GLU A 34 -8.24 4.35 11.32
C GLU A 34 -7.20 4.95 12.28
N ILE A 35 -5.96 5.16 11.85
CA ILE A 35 -4.86 5.67 12.69
C ILE A 35 -5.18 7.04 13.30
N PRO A 36 -5.60 8.07 12.53
CA PRO A 36 -5.91 9.38 13.09
C PRO A 36 -6.91 9.32 14.23
N ILE A 37 -7.99 8.55 14.05
CA ILE A 37 -9.06 8.39 15.03
C ILE A 37 -8.59 7.59 16.25
N LYS A 38 -7.86 6.48 16.05
CA LYS A 38 -7.45 5.59 17.15
C LYS A 38 -6.41 6.19 18.08
N PHE A 39 -5.56 7.07 17.55
CA PHE A 39 -4.43 7.63 18.28
C PHE A 39 -4.53 9.14 18.50
N ASP A 40 -5.65 9.77 18.13
CA ASP A 40 -5.86 11.22 18.23
C ASP A 40 -4.74 11.99 17.51
N ILE A 41 -4.41 11.56 16.30
CA ILE A 41 -3.41 12.19 15.43
C ILE A 41 -4.13 13.16 14.50
N ASP A 42 -3.53 14.33 14.30
CA ASP A 42 -4.02 15.33 13.37
C ASP A 42 -4.16 14.75 11.95
N GLU A 43 -5.35 14.89 11.37
CA GLU A 43 -5.67 14.32 10.06
C GLU A 43 -4.80 14.91 8.94
N SER A 44 -4.47 16.20 9.01
CA SER A 44 -3.65 16.86 7.99
C SER A 44 -2.20 16.38 8.05
N TYR A 45 -1.66 16.17 9.25
CA TYR A 45 -0.35 15.56 9.43
C TYR A 45 -0.31 14.11 8.91
N PHE A 46 -1.38 13.33 9.12
CA PHE A 46 -1.48 11.99 8.56
C PHE A 46 -1.54 12.02 7.02
N GLU A 47 -2.30 12.95 6.44
CA GLU A 47 -2.39 13.13 4.98
C GLU A 47 -1.04 13.54 4.37
N GLU A 48 -0.23 14.36 5.06
CA GLU A 48 1.15 14.66 4.66
C GLU A 48 2.00 13.40 4.56
N LEU A 49 1.95 12.52 5.58
CA LEU A 49 2.68 11.24 5.57
C LEU A 49 2.18 10.28 4.49
N GLU A 50 0.89 10.26 4.20
CA GLU A 50 0.31 9.46 3.11
C GLU A 50 0.79 9.96 1.73
N ASN A 51 0.87 11.28 1.55
CA ASN A 51 1.42 11.88 0.32
C ASN A 51 2.92 11.57 0.18
N GLU A 52 3.72 11.67 1.25
CA GLU A 52 5.14 11.28 1.22
C GLU A 52 5.30 9.79 0.85
N LEU A 53 4.46 8.91 1.39
CA LEU A 53 4.48 7.49 1.06
C LEU A 53 4.16 7.24 -0.42
N TYR A 54 3.21 7.99 -0.98
CA TYR A 54 2.91 7.96 -2.41
C TYR A 54 4.09 8.45 -3.26
N ASP A 55 4.74 9.54 -2.87
CA ASP A 55 5.88 10.10 -3.60
C ASP A 55 7.03 9.09 -3.65
N LEU A 56 7.31 8.41 -2.52
CA LEU A 56 8.32 7.34 -2.47
C LEU A 56 8.04 6.20 -3.45
N PHE A 57 6.79 5.76 -3.60
CA PHE A 57 6.44 4.73 -4.57
C PHE A 57 6.46 5.23 -6.01
N SER A 58 6.14 6.51 -6.23
CA SER A 58 6.23 7.15 -7.56
C SER A 58 7.69 7.26 -8.01
N GLU A 59 8.58 7.63 -7.10
CA GLU A 59 10.03 7.65 -7.33
C GLU A 59 10.55 6.24 -7.64
N LEU A 60 10.11 5.23 -6.87
CA LEU A 60 10.47 3.84 -7.12
C LEU A 60 10.03 3.37 -8.52
N GLN A 61 8.80 3.67 -8.94
CA GLN A 61 8.31 3.31 -10.27
C GLN A 61 9.09 4.04 -11.37
N SER A 62 9.41 5.32 -11.14
CA SER A 62 10.20 6.14 -12.07
C SER A 62 11.63 5.62 -12.23
N GLU A 63 12.19 5.00 -11.20
CA GLU A 63 13.52 4.38 -11.29
C GLU A 63 13.52 3.19 -12.26
N PHE A 64 12.44 2.39 -12.32
CA PHE A 64 12.34 1.30 -13.31
C PHE A 64 12.42 1.84 -14.74
N ASP A 65 11.76 2.98 -15.01
CA ASP A 65 11.81 3.66 -16.31
C ASP A 65 13.23 4.08 -16.69
N LYS A 66 13.94 4.73 -15.77
CA LYS A 66 15.31 5.20 -15.96
C LYS A 66 16.26 4.03 -16.25
N GLN A 67 15.99 2.88 -15.64
CA GLN A 67 16.73 1.64 -15.84
C GLN A 67 16.24 0.83 -17.06
N GLN A 68 15.34 1.40 -17.87
CA GLN A 68 14.76 0.76 -19.07
C GLN A 68 14.06 -0.57 -18.77
N GLN A 69 13.43 -0.66 -17.59
CA GLN A 69 12.60 -1.79 -17.18
C GLN A 69 11.12 -1.45 -17.35
N ASP A 70 10.31 -2.49 -17.54
CA ASP A 70 8.85 -2.33 -17.56
C ASP A 70 8.37 -1.77 -16.23
N LYS A 71 7.49 -0.77 -16.30
CA LYS A 71 6.82 -0.18 -15.13
C LYS A 71 5.80 -1.18 -14.60
N TRP A 72 5.89 -1.49 -13.32
CA TRP A 72 4.83 -2.18 -12.60
C TRP A 72 3.62 -1.25 -12.47
N THR A 73 2.40 -1.81 -12.51
CA THR A 73 1.14 -1.03 -12.35
C THR A 73 0.72 -0.94 -10.90
N ASN A 74 1.02 -1.99 -10.13
CA ASN A 74 0.79 -2.04 -8.70
C ASN A 74 1.90 -2.82 -8.00
N LEU A 75 2.00 -2.67 -6.69
CA LEU A 75 2.82 -3.50 -5.85
C LEU A 75 2.12 -3.89 -4.56
N THR A 76 2.52 -5.04 -4.02
CA THR A 76 2.25 -5.41 -2.63
C THR A 76 3.56 -5.46 -1.86
N TYR A 77 3.64 -4.66 -0.81
CA TYR A 77 4.77 -4.62 0.12
C TYR A 77 4.38 -5.30 1.43
N ILE A 78 5.22 -6.21 1.90
CA ILE A 78 5.03 -6.94 3.15
C ILE A 78 6.26 -6.71 4.03
N LEU A 79 6.05 -6.13 5.20
CA LEU A 79 7.07 -5.92 6.21
C LEU A 79 6.71 -6.72 7.47
N GLU A 80 7.49 -7.75 7.76
CA GLU A 80 7.35 -8.51 9.02
C GLU A 80 8.04 -7.74 10.16
N HIS A 81 7.58 -7.89 11.40
CA HIS A 81 8.19 -7.22 12.58
C HIS A 81 9.69 -7.50 12.77
N THR A 82 10.19 -8.59 12.18
CA THR A 82 11.61 -8.96 12.17
C THR A 82 12.46 -8.06 11.24
N GLY A 83 11.82 -7.14 10.50
CA GLY A 83 12.44 -6.35 9.45
C GLY A 83 12.53 -7.09 8.11
N LYS A 84 12.02 -8.32 8.01
CA LYS A 84 12.01 -9.06 6.74
C LYS A 84 11.00 -8.43 5.78
N MET A 85 11.51 -8.00 4.64
CA MET A 85 10.73 -7.35 3.58
C MET A 85 10.46 -8.33 2.43
N LYS A 86 9.27 -8.22 1.83
CA LYS A 86 8.93 -8.84 0.55
C LYS A 86 8.19 -7.83 -0.31
N VAL A 87 8.58 -7.73 -1.57
CA VAL A 87 7.91 -6.91 -2.58
C VAL A 87 7.38 -7.84 -3.67
N LYS A 88 6.12 -7.64 -4.06
CA LYS A 88 5.52 -8.30 -5.22
C LYS A 88 5.08 -7.22 -6.20
N LEU A 89 5.60 -7.27 -7.41
CA LEU A 89 5.24 -6.34 -8.48
C LEU A 89 4.12 -6.96 -9.33
N GLY A 90 3.10 -6.16 -9.62
CA GLY A 90 2.03 -6.46 -10.58
C GLY A 90 2.20 -5.64 -11.85
N TYR A 91 1.84 -6.21 -12.99
CA TYR A 91 1.99 -5.60 -14.32
C TYR A 91 0.67 -5.62 -15.11
N GLU A 92 -0.38 -6.14 -14.50
CA GLU A 92 -1.71 -6.23 -15.08
C GLU A 92 -2.36 -4.85 -15.25
N ASP A 93 -3.17 -4.71 -16.30
CA ASP A 93 -3.99 -3.53 -16.49
C ASP A 93 -5.23 -3.60 -15.58
N LEU A 94 -5.24 -2.75 -14.56
CA LEU A 94 -6.31 -2.63 -13.59
C LEU A 94 -7.27 -1.48 -13.92
N SER A 95 -7.17 -0.87 -15.11
CA SER A 95 -7.95 0.34 -15.45
C SER A 95 -9.46 0.14 -15.50
N GLN A 96 -9.92 -1.09 -15.75
CA GLN A 96 -11.33 -1.41 -15.92
C GLN A 96 -12.01 -1.98 -14.66
N ILE A 97 -11.24 -2.20 -13.58
CA ILE A 97 -11.77 -2.75 -12.33
C ILE A 97 -12.13 -1.59 -11.40
N ASP A 98 -13.27 -1.69 -10.71
CA ASP A 98 -13.69 -0.70 -9.74
C ASP A 98 -12.68 -0.58 -8.57
N PRO A 99 -12.33 0.64 -8.10
CA PRO A 99 -11.36 0.81 -7.01
C PRO A 99 -11.71 0.10 -5.70
N VAL A 100 -13.00 -0.05 -5.38
CA VAL A 100 -13.47 -0.80 -4.20
C VAL A 100 -13.28 -2.28 -4.45
N GLU A 101 -13.71 -2.78 -5.61
CA GLU A 101 -13.56 -4.19 -5.98
C GLU A 101 -12.09 -4.64 -5.95
N LYS A 102 -11.15 -3.83 -6.47
CA LYS A 102 -9.71 -4.13 -6.38
C LYS A 102 -9.24 -4.32 -4.95
N GLN A 103 -9.68 -3.44 -4.06
CA GLN A 103 -9.29 -3.48 -2.66
C GLN A 103 -9.88 -4.70 -1.98
N GLU A 104 -11.16 -5.04 -2.21
CA GLU A 104 -11.78 -6.26 -1.68
C GLU A 104 -11.06 -7.53 -2.17
N GLN A 105 -10.69 -7.60 -3.45
CA GLN A 105 -9.92 -8.72 -4.01
C GLN A 105 -8.53 -8.85 -3.38
N TRP A 106 -7.87 -7.71 -3.17
CA TRP A 106 -6.57 -7.66 -2.49
C TRP A 106 -6.70 -8.11 -1.03
N GLU A 107 -7.70 -7.59 -0.31
CA GLU A 107 -7.96 -7.94 1.09
C GLU A 107 -8.25 -9.43 1.25
N ALA A 108 -9.11 -9.99 0.39
CA ALA A 108 -9.40 -11.42 0.35
C ALA A 108 -8.15 -12.28 0.10
N THR A 109 -7.12 -11.72 -0.55
CA THR A 109 -5.85 -12.41 -0.81
C THR A 109 -4.90 -12.34 0.38
N TYR A 110 -4.82 -11.18 1.06
CA TYR A 110 -3.73 -10.88 2.00
C TYR A 110 -4.13 -10.83 3.48
N LEU A 111 -5.40 -10.55 3.80
CA LEU A 111 -5.91 -10.36 5.17
C LEU A 111 -6.48 -11.63 5.83
N LYS A 112 -6.19 -12.82 5.29
CA LYS A 112 -6.63 -14.10 5.85
C LYS A 112 -6.00 -14.45 7.20
#